data_AF-A0A2D7WAL2-F1
#
_entry.id   AF-A0A2D7WAL2-F1
#
_cell.length_a   1.000
_cell.length_b   1.000
_cell.length_c   1.000
_cell.angle_alpha   90.00
_cell.angle_beta   90.00
_cell.angle_gamma   90.00
#
_symmetry.space_group_name_H-M   'P 1'
#
loop_
_entity.id
_entity.type
_entity.pdbx_description
1 polymer ?
#
loop_
_entity_poly.entity_id
_entity_poly.type
_entity_poly.pdbx_seq_one_letter_code
_entity_poly.pdbx_strand_id
1 'polypeptide(L)'
;MSDEHRRSSTTDFDIEGLPASVQTLYQVMLGINPDFSIQQWLEQKADEDLMLIERDLERERIHLAQKIHRIDQLSSRSRKEVTELPLGQKNLFDCFDLSETMTHLRDRHEIRDDDDFVHPASVFLNLMQDEGADDPLLAITAQKILVLAEARKDKIEPWITTKELFKILGKQEISEKECEEAIDYLIMSHQLFEIEEDCFVAED
;
A
#
# COMPACT_ATOMS: atom_id res chain seq x y z
N MET A 1 31.60 65.02 14.50
CA MET A 1 30.57 64.28 15.23
C MET A 1 29.73 63.60 14.18
N SER A 2 29.98 62.30 14.05
CA SER A 2 29.39 61.39 13.08
C SER A 2 28.05 60.93 13.61
N ASP A 3 27.02 60.89 12.76
CA ASP A 3 26.08 59.76 12.68
C ASP A 3 25.22 59.92 11.42
N GLU A 4 25.92 59.84 10.29
CA GLU A 4 25.37 59.56 8.96
C GLU A 4 25.21 58.03 8.84
N HIS A 5 24.35 57.39 9.64
CA HIS A 5 24.05 55.96 9.49
C HIS A 5 22.57 55.67 9.80
N ARG A 6 21.71 55.96 8.83
CA ARG A 6 20.55 55.09 8.58
C ARG A 6 20.31 55.00 7.08
N ARG A 7 21.26 54.33 6.42
CA ARG A 7 21.09 53.86 5.05
C ARG A 7 19.86 52.98 5.02
N SER A 8 18.85 53.42 4.30
CA SER A 8 17.66 52.66 3.90
C SER A 8 18.08 51.38 3.21
N SER A 9 18.15 50.28 3.96
CA SER A 9 18.37 48.96 3.43
C SER A 9 17.03 48.39 2.94
N THR A 10 16.99 48.13 1.62
CA THR A 10 16.26 47.05 0.94
C THR A 10 14.73 47.07 0.98
N THR A 11 14.14 47.49 -0.17
CA THR A 11 12.85 47.00 -0.72
C THR A 11 11.73 46.76 0.30
N ASP A 12 11.02 47.84 0.62
CA ASP A 12 9.83 47.84 1.48
C ASP A 12 8.69 47.11 0.76
N PHE A 13 8.58 45.80 0.98
CA PHE A 13 7.41 45.03 0.57
C PHE A 13 6.24 45.48 1.45
N ASP A 14 5.20 46.05 0.85
CA ASP A 14 4.06 46.60 1.59
C ASP A 14 3.25 45.48 2.27
N ILE A 15 3.63 45.18 3.52
CA ILE A 15 3.01 44.15 4.35
C ILE A 15 1.60 44.58 4.79
N GLU A 16 1.33 45.89 4.93
CA GLU A 16 0.04 46.41 5.37
C GLU A 16 -1.07 46.19 4.33
N GLY A 17 -0.70 46.04 3.05
CA GLY A 17 -1.62 45.69 1.96
C GLY A 17 -1.97 44.19 1.83
N LEU A 18 -1.33 43.29 2.59
CA LEU A 18 -1.55 41.84 2.48
C LEU A 18 -2.79 41.36 3.27
N PRO A 19 -3.34 40.18 2.93
CA PRO A 19 -4.40 39.56 3.73
C PRO A 19 -3.98 39.35 5.18
N ALA A 20 -4.93 39.51 6.11
CA ALA A 20 -4.68 39.44 7.56
C ALA A 20 -4.00 38.14 8.01
N SER A 21 -4.27 37.02 7.33
CA SER A 21 -3.61 35.73 7.58
C SER A 21 -2.11 35.77 7.26
N VAL A 22 -1.73 36.41 6.15
CA VAL A 22 -0.33 36.55 5.72
C VAL A 22 0.42 37.52 6.61
N GLN A 23 -0.22 38.60 7.05
CA GLN A 23 0.36 39.54 8.02
C GLN A 23 0.64 38.86 9.37
N THR A 24 -0.30 38.04 9.85
CA THR A 24 -0.12 37.28 11.09
C THR A 24 1.04 36.30 10.95
N LEU A 25 1.13 35.58 9.83
CA LEU A 25 2.25 34.68 9.54
C LEU A 25 3.58 35.44 9.51
N TYR A 26 3.63 36.59 8.85
CA TYR A 26 4.81 37.43 8.80
C TYR A 26 5.27 37.85 10.20
N GLN A 27 4.36 38.33 11.05
CA GLN A 27 4.69 38.71 12.44
C GLN A 27 5.22 37.54 13.27
N VAL A 28 4.59 36.36 13.14
CA VAL A 28 5.04 35.14 13.84
C VAL A 28 6.43 34.71 13.36
N MET A 29 6.65 34.72 12.04
CA MET A 29 7.93 34.31 11.45
C MET A 29 9.07 35.26 11.79
N LEU A 30 8.82 36.58 11.83
CA LEU A 30 9.79 37.54 12.36
C LEU A 30 10.12 37.31 13.83
N GLY A 31 9.14 36.87 14.61
CA GLY A 31 9.36 36.50 16.02
C GLY A 31 10.26 35.27 16.18
N ILE A 32 10.30 34.38 15.18
CA ILE A 32 11.14 33.17 15.16
C ILE A 32 12.53 33.49 14.57
N ASN A 33 12.56 34.20 13.44
CA ASN A 33 13.78 34.57 12.73
C ASN A 33 13.73 36.06 12.35
N PRO A 34 14.59 36.92 12.93
CA PRO A 34 14.61 38.35 12.64
C PRO A 34 15.06 38.68 11.20
N ASP A 35 15.77 37.76 10.53
CA ASP A 35 16.23 37.93 9.14
C ASP A 35 15.23 37.37 8.12
N PHE A 36 14.00 37.06 8.54
CA PHE A 36 12.97 36.48 7.69
C PHE A 36 12.51 37.45 6.58
N SER A 37 12.49 36.96 5.34
CA SER A 37 11.94 37.66 4.17
C SER A 37 10.69 36.96 3.65
N ILE A 38 9.54 37.64 3.74
CA ILE A 38 8.27 37.11 3.24
C ILE A 38 8.27 36.90 1.73
N GLN A 39 9.00 37.74 0.99
CA GLN A 39 9.09 37.62 -0.46
C GLN A 39 9.84 36.34 -0.86
N GLN A 40 10.97 36.06 -0.23
CA GLN A 40 11.73 34.83 -0.48
C GLN A 40 10.93 33.59 -0.06
N TRP A 41 10.21 33.68 1.06
CA TRP A 41 9.33 32.59 1.51
C TRP A 41 8.18 32.33 0.52
N LEU A 42 7.55 33.38 0.00
CA LEU A 42 6.48 33.25 -1.00
C LEU A 42 6.99 32.66 -2.32
N GLU A 43 8.18 33.08 -2.77
CA GLU A 43 8.82 32.54 -3.97
C GLU A 43 9.12 31.04 -3.78
N GLN A 44 9.79 30.68 -2.67
CA GLN A 44 10.06 29.29 -2.34
C GLN A 44 8.75 28.47 -2.24
N LYS A 45 7.73 29.02 -1.59
CA LYS A 45 6.46 28.32 -1.41
C LYS A 45 5.73 28.10 -2.73
N ALA A 46 5.78 29.08 -3.63
CA ALA A 46 5.22 28.95 -4.97
C ALA A 46 5.96 27.89 -5.80
N ASP A 47 7.29 27.85 -5.71
CA ASP A 47 8.09 26.82 -6.39
C ASP A 47 7.78 25.41 -5.85
N GLU A 48 7.70 25.25 -4.53
CA GLU A 48 7.31 23.98 -3.88
C GLU A 48 5.90 23.53 -4.32
N ASP A 49 4.93 24.44 -4.32
CA ASP A 49 3.56 24.12 -4.72
C ASP A 49 3.47 23.79 -6.23
N LEU A 50 4.25 24.47 -7.08
CA LEU A 50 4.34 24.14 -8.51
C LEU A 50 4.93 22.75 -8.74
N MET A 51 5.98 22.38 -8.00
CA MET A 51 6.57 21.04 -8.07
C MET A 51 5.55 19.96 -7.65
N LEU A 52 4.74 20.23 -6.63
CA LEU A 52 3.69 19.32 -6.19
C LEU A 52 2.61 19.16 -7.28
N ILE A 53 2.14 20.27 -7.85
CA ILE A 53 1.16 20.25 -8.94
C ILE A 53 1.70 19.48 -10.15
N GLU A 54 2.98 19.66 -10.51
CA GLU A 54 3.60 18.92 -11.61
C GLU A 54 3.57 17.40 -11.36
N ARG A 55 3.91 16.95 -10.14
CA ARG A 55 3.81 15.53 -9.77
C ARG A 55 2.39 15.00 -9.84
N ASP A 56 1.42 15.78 -9.38
CA ASP A 56 0.01 15.39 -9.42
C ASP A 56 -0.50 15.27 -10.86
N LEU A 57 -0.10 16.19 -11.74
CA LEU A 57 -0.42 16.13 -13.16
C LEU A 57 0.20 14.90 -13.84
N GLU A 58 1.43 14.53 -13.49
CA GLU A 58 2.06 13.32 -14.03
C GLU A 58 1.34 12.05 -13.55
N ARG A 59 0.91 12.01 -12.29
CA ARG A 59 0.08 10.91 -11.76
C ARG A 59 -1.25 10.80 -12.51
N GLU A 60 -1.96 11.91 -12.69
CA GLU A 60 -3.21 11.94 -13.46
C GLU A 60 -3.00 11.50 -14.91
N ARG A 61 -1.90 11.92 -15.53
CA ARG A 61 -1.53 11.48 -16.89
C ARG A 61 -1.43 9.96 -16.98
N ILE A 62 -0.77 9.33 -16.00
CA ILE A 62 -0.63 7.87 -15.94
C ILE A 62 -1.99 7.20 -15.74
N HIS A 63 -2.83 7.69 -14.84
CA HIS A 63 -4.17 7.15 -14.61
C HIS A 63 -5.05 7.22 -15.87
N LEU A 64 -5.02 8.36 -16.58
CA LEU A 64 -5.74 8.51 -17.83
C LEU A 64 -5.21 7.57 -18.92
N ALA A 65 -3.89 7.40 -19.04
CA ALA A 65 -3.28 6.47 -19.98
C ALA A 65 -3.73 5.01 -19.72
N GLN A 66 -3.73 4.59 -18.45
CA GLN A 66 -4.24 3.28 -18.05
C GLN A 66 -5.74 3.11 -18.37
N LYS A 67 -6.53 4.15 -18.11
CA LYS A 67 -7.98 4.15 -18.42
C LYS A 67 -8.22 4.01 -19.92
N ILE A 68 -7.47 4.73 -20.75
CA ILE A 68 -7.52 4.60 -22.22
C ILE A 68 -7.16 3.17 -22.62
N HIS A 69 -6.05 2.63 -22.10
CA HIS A 69 -5.63 1.26 -22.41
C HIS A 69 -6.71 0.23 -22.06
N ARG A 70 -7.36 0.36 -20.90
CA ARG A 70 -8.47 -0.50 -20.49
C ARG A 70 -9.65 -0.39 -21.46
N ILE A 71 -10.01 0.82 -21.88
CA ILE A 71 -11.08 1.05 -22.86
C ILE A 71 -10.73 0.37 -24.20
N ASP A 72 -9.50 0.48 -24.67
CA ASP A 72 -9.05 -0.14 -25.91
C ASP A 72 -9.10 -1.67 -25.85
N GLN A 73 -8.69 -2.26 -24.71
CA GLN A 73 -8.82 -3.69 -24.49
C GLN A 73 -10.29 -4.14 -24.50
N LEU A 74 -11.18 -3.38 -23.84
CA LEU A 74 -12.61 -3.67 -23.83
C LEU A 74 -13.22 -3.53 -25.23
N SER A 75 -12.81 -2.51 -25.99
CA SER A 75 -13.23 -2.31 -27.39
C SER A 75 -12.74 -3.44 -28.30
N SER A 76 -11.52 -3.93 -28.08
CA SER A 76 -10.98 -5.06 -28.83
C SER A 76 -11.73 -6.35 -28.53
N ARG A 77 -12.12 -6.58 -27.28
CA ARG A 77 -12.95 -7.73 -26.88
C ARG A 77 -14.40 -7.62 -27.35
N SER A 78 -14.96 -6.41 -27.41
CA SER A 78 -16.34 -6.19 -27.86
C SER A 78 -16.47 -6.32 -29.37
N ARG A 79 -15.41 -6.01 -30.13
CA ARG A 79 -15.29 -6.40 -31.52
C ARG A 79 -15.18 -7.93 -31.61
N LYS A 80 -16.33 -8.59 -31.75
CA LYS A 80 -16.40 -9.97 -32.19
C LYS A 80 -15.83 -10.05 -33.61
N GLU A 81 -14.56 -10.37 -33.74
CA GLU A 81 -14.13 -11.09 -34.93
C GLU A 81 -14.88 -12.42 -34.89
N VAL A 82 -15.94 -12.52 -35.70
CA VAL A 82 -16.58 -13.80 -35.99
C VAL A 82 -15.57 -14.57 -36.82
N THR A 83 -14.57 -15.14 -36.16
CA THR A 83 -13.72 -16.15 -36.78
C THR A 83 -14.63 -17.34 -36.97
N GLU A 84 -15.08 -17.58 -38.20
CA GLU A 84 -15.71 -18.84 -38.57
C GLU A 84 -14.73 -19.94 -38.18
N LEU A 85 -15.05 -20.68 -37.11
CA LEU A 85 -14.25 -21.81 -36.67
C LEU A 85 -14.18 -22.82 -37.82
N PRO A 86 -12.97 -23.29 -38.21
CA PRO A 86 -12.83 -24.35 -39.21
C PRO A 86 -13.70 -25.55 -38.81
N LEU A 87 -14.38 -26.18 -39.78
CA LEU A 87 -15.28 -27.31 -39.52
C LEU A 87 -14.58 -28.36 -38.64
N GLY A 88 -15.11 -28.59 -37.44
CA GLY A 88 -14.61 -29.59 -36.49
C GLY A 88 -13.78 -29.02 -35.32
N GLN A 89 -13.44 -27.74 -35.32
CA GLN A 89 -12.80 -27.10 -34.16
C GLN A 89 -13.88 -26.59 -33.21
N LYS A 90 -13.98 -27.20 -32.03
CA LYS A 90 -14.82 -26.73 -30.92
C LYS A 90 -13.97 -25.92 -29.94
N ASN A 91 -14.59 -25.02 -29.17
CA ASN A 91 -13.88 -24.31 -28.11
C ASN A 91 -13.34 -25.34 -27.09
N LEU A 92 -12.19 -25.07 -26.47
CA LEU A 92 -11.61 -25.92 -25.41
C LEU A 92 -12.63 -26.23 -24.30
N PHE A 93 -13.59 -25.33 -24.08
CA PHE A 93 -14.66 -25.48 -23.10
C PHE A 93 -15.90 -26.25 -23.61
N ASP A 94 -16.07 -26.41 -24.93
CA ASP A 94 -17.17 -27.19 -25.52
C ASP A 94 -16.94 -28.71 -25.41
N CYS A 95 -15.73 -29.12 -25.02
CA CYS A 95 -15.38 -30.52 -24.74
C CYS A 95 -15.67 -30.92 -23.28
N PHE A 96 -16.09 -29.96 -22.43
CA PHE A 96 -16.51 -30.22 -21.07
C PHE A 96 -18.03 -30.10 -21.00
N ASP A 97 -18.73 -31.20 -21.30
CA ASP A 97 -20.12 -31.32 -20.89
C ASP A 97 -20.12 -31.38 -19.35
N LEU A 98 -20.65 -30.35 -18.69
CA LEU A 98 -20.91 -30.42 -17.26
C LEU A 98 -21.91 -31.55 -17.04
N SER A 99 -21.44 -32.65 -16.46
CA SER A 99 -22.28 -33.73 -15.95
C SER A 99 -23.43 -33.14 -15.12
N GLU A 100 -24.63 -33.72 -15.18
CA GLU A 100 -25.80 -33.28 -14.40
C GLU A 100 -25.48 -33.10 -12.91
N THR A 101 -24.50 -33.82 -12.39
CA THR A 101 -23.98 -33.70 -11.01
C THR A 101 -23.32 -32.35 -10.67
N MET A 102 -22.85 -31.59 -11.66
CA MET A 102 -22.25 -30.26 -11.48
C MET A 102 -23.27 -29.12 -11.66
N THR A 103 -24.53 -29.40 -11.99
CA THR A 103 -25.57 -28.36 -12.09
C THR A 103 -25.81 -27.67 -10.74
N HIS A 104 -25.59 -28.38 -9.62
CA HIS A 104 -25.63 -27.81 -8.26
C HIS A 104 -24.53 -26.77 -7.97
N LEU A 105 -23.48 -26.67 -8.78
CA LEU A 105 -22.50 -25.58 -8.68
C LEU A 105 -23.07 -24.27 -9.25
N ARG A 106 -24.05 -24.33 -10.14
CA ARG A 106 -24.76 -23.16 -10.65
C ARG A 106 -25.70 -22.56 -9.60
N ASP A 107 -26.28 -23.39 -8.76
CA ASP A 107 -27.16 -22.96 -7.66
C ASP A 107 -26.39 -22.38 -6.46
N ARG A 108 -25.06 -22.57 -6.35
CA ARG A 108 -24.25 -21.91 -5.32
C ARG A 108 -24.12 -20.39 -5.51
N HIS A 109 -24.59 -19.84 -6.62
CA HIS A 109 -24.63 -18.40 -6.86
C HIS A 109 -25.96 -17.75 -6.44
N GLU A 110 -26.81 -18.44 -5.67
CA GLU A 110 -27.82 -17.77 -4.85
C GLU A 110 -27.21 -17.45 -3.48
N ILE A 111 -26.69 -16.23 -3.41
CA ILE A 111 -26.59 -15.35 -2.24
C ILE A 111 -26.96 -16.04 -0.91
N ARG A 112 -25.95 -16.44 -0.15
CA ARG A 112 -26.06 -16.54 1.29
C ARG A 112 -25.25 -15.38 1.88
N ASP A 113 -25.87 -14.21 1.88
CA ASP A 113 -25.52 -13.09 2.75
C ASP A 113 -25.94 -13.48 4.17
N ASP A 114 -25.22 -14.42 4.80
CA ASP A 114 -25.24 -14.67 6.25
C ASP A 114 -24.22 -15.78 6.55
N ASP A 115 -22.99 -15.36 6.85
CA ASP A 115 -22.30 -15.65 8.11
C ASP A 115 -20.94 -14.95 8.04
N ASP A 116 -20.47 -14.48 9.19
CA ASP A 116 -19.18 -13.84 9.46
C ASP A 116 -17.94 -14.71 9.15
N PHE A 117 -18.03 -15.63 8.19
CA PHE A 117 -16.92 -16.40 7.67
C PHE A 117 -16.15 -15.56 6.65
N VAL A 118 -15.29 -14.72 7.21
CA VAL A 118 -14.11 -14.15 6.57
C VAL A 118 -13.40 -15.31 5.82
N HIS A 119 -13.62 -15.40 4.51
CA HIS A 119 -13.08 -16.47 3.67
C HIS A 119 -11.58 -16.59 3.92
N PRO A 120 -10.94 -17.75 4.11
CA PRO A 120 -9.53 -17.84 4.50
C PRO A 120 -8.56 -17.09 3.54
N ALA A 121 -8.99 -16.82 2.31
CA ALA A 121 -8.26 -15.96 1.38
C ALA A 121 -8.26 -14.45 1.73
N SER A 122 -9.17 -13.96 2.58
CA SER A 122 -9.22 -12.56 3.02
C SER A 122 -8.06 -12.20 3.94
N VAL A 123 -7.43 -13.17 4.61
CA VAL A 123 -6.20 -12.95 5.37
C VAL A 123 -5.10 -12.43 4.45
N PHE A 124 -5.01 -12.98 3.22
CA PHE A 124 -4.11 -12.46 2.19
C PHE A 124 -4.50 -11.07 1.72
N LEU A 125 -5.80 -10.73 1.69
CA LEU A 125 -6.25 -9.38 1.32
C LEU A 125 -5.99 -8.37 2.43
N ASN A 126 -6.09 -8.76 3.70
CA ASN A 126 -5.81 -7.88 4.84
C ASN A 126 -4.31 -7.62 4.99
N LEU A 127 -3.49 -8.62 4.68
CA LEU A 127 -2.04 -8.46 4.55
C LEU A 127 -1.64 -7.58 3.36
N MET A 128 -2.56 -7.24 2.44
CA MET A 128 -2.35 -6.39 1.26
C MET A 128 -2.95 -4.98 1.38
N GLN A 129 -3.65 -4.67 2.48
CA GLN A 129 -4.47 -3.46 2.62
C GLN A 129 -3.74 -2.26 3.23
N ASP A 130 -2.53 -2.45 3.78
CA ASP A 130 -1.70 -1.35 4.27
C ASP A 130 -0.71 -0.90 3.19
N GLU A 131 -0.32 0.39 3.21
CA GLU A 131 0.58 0.98 2.18
C GLU A 131 2.00 0.38 2.17
N GLY A 132 2.29 -0.54 3.11
CA GLY A 132 3.52 -1.35 3.15
C GLY A 132 3.40 -2.75 2.52
N ALA A 133 2.26 -3.10 1.94
CA ALA A 133 1.96 -4.45 1.49
C ALA A 133 2.06 -4.67 -0.02
N ASP A 134 3.06 -4.05 -0.65
CA ASP A 134 3.42 -4.33 -2.04
C ASP A 134 4.25 -5.63 -2.18
N ASP A 135 4.64 -6.27 -1.07
CA ASP A 135 5.42 -7.50 -1.10
C ASP A 135 4.56 -8.76 -0.81
N PRO A 136 4.14 -9.50 -1.86
CA PRO A 136 3.39 -10.74 -1.68
C PRO A 136 4.22 -11.85 -1.00
N LEU A 137 5.55 -11.80 -1.05
CA LEU A 137 6.42 -12.77 -0.39
C LEU A 137 6.43 -12.56 1.12
N LEU A 138 6.49 -11.30 1.57
CA LEU A 138 6.36 -10.94 2.98
C LEU A 138 5.03 -11.44 3.55
N ALA A 139 3.92 -11.17 2.85
CA ALA A 139 2.58 -11.61 3.27
C ALA A 139 2.49 -13.15 3.41
N ILE A 140 3.02 -13.89 2.43
CA ILE A 140 3.02 -15.36 2.48
C ILE A 140 3.91 -15.88 3.61
N THR A 141 5.07 -15.26 3.82
CA THR A 141 6.02 -15.66 4.86
C THR A 141 5.47 -15.39 6.25
N ALA A 142 4.90 -14.20 6.48
CA ALA A 142 4.21 -13.83 7.71
C ALA A 142 3.07 -14.81 8.04
N GLN A 143 2.22 -15.13 7.06
CA GLN A 143 1.14 -16.09 7.29
C GLN A 143 1.66 -17.48 7.67
N LYS A 144 2.73 -17.95 7.03
CA LYS A 144 3.32 -19.25 7.36
C LYS A 144 3.89 -19.28 8.78
N ILE A 145 4.50 -18.18 9.23
CA ILE A 145 5.00 -18.04 10.60
C ILE A 145 3.83 -18.15 11.59
N LEU A 146 2.73 -17.42 11.35
CA LEU A 146 1.53 -17.49 12.21
C LEU A 146 0.96 -18.90 12.30
N VAL A 147 0.78 -19.59 11.17
CA VAL A 147 0.29 -20.98 11.16
C VAL A 147 1.22 -21.92 11.95
N LEU A 148 2.53 -21.72 11.86
CA LEU A 148 3.51 -22.52 12.62
C LEU A 148 3.45 -22.23 14.12
N ALA A 149 3.27 -20.96 14.51
CA ALA A 149 3.12 -20.53 15.89
C ALA A 149 1.78 -21.02 16.49
N GLU A 150 0.68 -20.93 15.76
CA GLU A 150 -0.62 -21.49 16.15
C GLU A 150 -0.55 -23.01 16.35
N ALA A 151 0.11 -23.74 15.43
CA ALA A 151 0.29 -25.19 15.55
C ALA A 151 1.17 -25.60 16.76
N ARG A 152 1.86 -24.64 17.40
CA ARG A 152 2.63 -24.85 18.63
C ARG A 152 1.79 -24.57 19.89
N LYS A 153 0.70 -23.80 19.82
CA LYS A 153 -0.14 -23.45 20.99
C LYS A 153 -0.61 -24.68 21.79
N ASP A 154 -0.92 -25.78 21.12
CA ASP A 154 -1.41 -27.02 21.77
C ASP A 154 -0.30 -27.94 22.34
N LYS A 155 0.98 -27.52 22.27
CA LYS A 155 2.12 -28.34 22.70
C LYS A 155 2.66 -27.91 24.07
N ILE A 156 3.50 -28.76 24.65
CA ILE A 156 4.17 -28.52 25.95
C ILE A 156 5.02 -27.24 25.91
N GLU A 157 5.61 -26.93 24.74
CA GLU A 157 6.33 -25.69 24.45
C GLU A 157 5.49 -24.86 23.48
N PRO A 158 4.67 -23.91 23.98
CA PRO A 158 3.75 -23.11 23.18
C PRO A 158 4.42 -21.93 22.45
N TRP A 159 5.73 -21.99 22.21
CA TRP A 159 6.48 -20.96 21.50
C TRP A 159 7.30 -21.57 20.36
N ILE A 160 7.69 -20.71 19.42
CA ILE A 160 8.56 -21.05 18.30
C ILE A 160 9.81 -20.18 18.33
N THR A 161 10.96 -20.76 17.97
CA THR A 161 12.25 -20.04 17.92
C THR A 161 12.63 -19.68 16.49
N THR A 162 13.44 -18.64 16.31
CA THR A 162 13.91 -18.18 15.00
C THR A 162 14.66 -19.30 14.26
N LYS A 163 15.50 -20.06 14.97
CA LYS A 163 16.24 -21.18 14.38
C LYS A 163 15.32 -22.28 13.85
N GLU A 164 14.21 -22.53 14.54
CA GLU A 164 13.21 -23.47 14.06
C GLU A 164 12.45 -22.93 12.85
N LEU A 165 12.07 -21.65 12.86
CA LEU A 165 11.46 -20.97 11.73
C LEU A 165 12.35 -21.06 10.49
N PHE A 166 13.63 -20.68 10.59
CA PHE A 166 14.59 -20.76 9.49
C PHE A 166 14.76 -22.17 8.95
N LYS A 167 14.77 -23.17 9.84
CA LYS A 167 14.88 -24.58 9.41
C LYS A 167 13.64 -25.09 8.68
N ILE A 168 12.45 -24.65 9.07
CA ILE A 168 11.19 -25.07 8.45
C ILE A 168 10.95 -24.31 7.14
N LEU A 169 11.09 -22.99 7.19
CA LEU A 169 10.84 -22.08 6.05
C LEU A 169 11.96 -22.16 5.01
N GLY A 170 13.20 -22.40 5.43
CA GLY A 170 14.33 -22.63 4.51
C GLY A 170 14.17 -23.88 3.65
N LYS A 171 13.44 -24.92 4.12
CA LYS A 171 13.07 -26.07 3.28
C LYS A 171 12.08 -25.73 2.18
N GLN A 172 11.38 -24.60 2.32
CA GLN A 172 10.42 -24.08 1.36
C GLN A 172 11.01 -22.96 0.50
N GLU A 173 12.34 -22.85 0.46
CA GLU A 173 13.09 -21.84 -0.31
C GLU A 173 12.84 -20.39 0.14
N ILE A 174 12.37 -20.18 1.37
CA ILE A 174 12.27 -18.85 1.98
C ILE A 174 13.61 -18.51 2.62
N SER A 175 14.14 -17.31 2.32
CA SER A 175 15.43 -16.89 2.84
C SER A 175 15.34 -16.47 4.32
N GLU A 176 16.46 -16.51 5.04
CA GLU A 176 16.52 -16.08 6.44
C GLU A 176 16.12 -14.60 6.59
N LYS A 177 16.49 -13.75 5.64
CA LYS A 177 16.13 -12.32 5.64
C LYS A 177 14.62 -12.09 5.54
N GLU A 178 13.94 -12.86 4.68
CA GLU A 178 12.48 -12.80 4.53
C GLU A 178 11.78 -13.24 5.81
N CYS A 179 12.37 -14.21 6.52
CA CYS A 179 11.84 -14.65 7.80
C CYS A 179 12.02 -13.57 8.88
N GLU A 180 13.18 -12.91 8.94
CA GLU A 180 13.44 -11.80 9.86
C GLU A 180 12.48 -10.63 9.61
N GLU A 181 12.34 -10.22 8.34
CA GLU A 181 11.44 -9.13 7.95
C GLU A 181 9.97 -9.46 8.26
N ALA A 182 9.56 -10.72 8.05
CA ALA A 182 8.22 -11.17 8.40
C ALA A 182 7.98 -11.22 9.93
N ILE A 183 9.00 -11.57 10.73
CA ILE A 183 8.90 -11.53 12.20
C ILE A 183 8.74 -10.07 12.66
N ASP A 184 9.57 -9.17 12.16
CA ASP A 184 9.50 -7.74 12.50
C ASP A 184 8.13 -7.15 12.13
N TYR A 185 7.65 -7.45 10.92
CA TYR A 185 6.32 -7.04 10.46
C TYR A 185 5.22 -7.55 11.39
N LEU A 186 5.24 -8.83 11.77
CA LEU A 186 4.22 -9.43 12.63
C LEU A 186 4.25 -8.88 14.07
N ILE A 187 5.42 -8.51 14.57
CA ILE A 187 5.55 -7.85 15.88
C ILE A 187 4.98 -6.42 15.81
N MET A 188 5.29 -5.69 14.73
CA MET A 188 4.78 -4.34 14.50
C MET A 188 3.27 -4.32 14.29
N SER A 189 2.70 -5.33 13.64
CA SER A 189 1.26 -5.49 13.42
C SER A 189 0.52 -6.09 14.61
N HIS A 190 1.23 -6.41 15.71
CA HIS A 190 0.74 -7.02 16.94
C HIS A 190 0.17 -8.44 16.80
N GLN A 191 0.43 -9.13 15.70
CA GLN A 191 -0.04 -10.50 15.46
C GLN A 191 0.89 -11.56 16.06
N LEU A 192 2.13 -11.19 16.39
CA LEU A 192 3.13 -12.07 17.01
C LEU A 192 3.78 -11.37 18.20
N PHE A 193 3.90 -12.09 19.32
CA PHE A 193 4.50 -11.58 20.55
C PHE A 193 5.78 -12.33 20.90
N GLU A 194 6.81 -11.59 21.27
CA GLU A 194 8.05 -12.13 21.85
C GLU A 194 7.91 -12.20 23.38
N ILE A 195 7.99 -13.41 23.95
CA ILE A 195 7.84 -13.63 25.40
C ILE A 195 9.20 -13.66 26.10
N GLU A 196 10.19 -14.25 25.44
CA GLU A 196 11.60 -14.31 25.86
C GLU A 196 12.50 -14.13 24.63
N GLU A 197 13.81 -13.94 24.85
CA GLU A 197 14.78 -13.83 23.76
C GLU A 197 14.68 -15.05 22.83
N ASP A 198 14.34 -14.81 21.56
CA ASP A 198 14.19 -15.84 20.53
C ASP A 198 12.97 -16.77 20.73
N CYS A 199 11.92 -16.34 21.45
CA CYS A 199 10.70 -17.13 21.71
C CYS A 199 9.42 -16.37 21.35
N PHE A 200 8.75 -16.81 20.27
CA PHE A 200 7.57 -16.15 19.71
C PHE A 200 6.28 -16.96 19.87
N VAL A 201 5.16 -16.26 20.10
CA VAL A 201 3.81 -16.83 20.22
C VAL A 201 2.82 -15.97 19.42
N ALA A 202 1.90 -16.62 18.70
CA ALA A 202 0.85 -15.93 17.95
C ALA A 202 -0.24 -15.38 18.89
N GLU A 203 -0.79 -14.21 18.54
CA GLU A 203 -1.98 -13.66 19.19
C GLU A 203 -3.16 -14.65 19.17
N ASP A 204 -4.04 -14.58 20.17
CA ASP A 204 -5.26 -15.39 20.28
C ASP A 204 -6.41 -14.91 19.39
#